data_AF-A0AAP5IEE0-F1
#
_entry.id   AF-A0AAP5IEE0-F1
#
_cell.length_a   1.000
_cell.length_b   1.000
_cell.length_c   1.000
_cell.angle_alpha   90.00
_cell.angle_beta   90.00
_cell.angle_gamma   90.00
#
_symmetry.space_group_name_H-M   'P 1'
#
loop_
_entity.id
_entity.type
_entity.pdbx_description
1 polymer ?
#
loop_
_entity_poly.entity_id
_entity_poly.type
_entity_poly.pdbx_seq_one_letter_code
_entity_poly.pdbx_strand_id
1 'polypeptide(L)'
;MLRLETINNIGDAIALWSNRFKTSELKAILQLIPQLFSTHKLNFSSPQDKELALSILGIYIKRFELILRRKFNNTNIDSTACARAIVPLNIDLKNPVLGLKQFADEFGDVKTCHSKCQIDQFLLAQYRDEIERIVQIATQLPKNTNTRGFINIANNLKEILATGAAACNCKRCEKIGDAVIALDTPRNMQLEHTDNSFDYLCPAINQPHYKHPSENQIVMNLSIEDSES
;
A
#
# COMPACT_ATOMS: atom_id res chain seq x y z
N MET A 1 -23.70 -1.45 -6.15
CA MET A 1 -23.67 -1.47 -7.64
C MET A 1 -22.72 -2.59 -8.08
N LEU A 2 -23.06 -3.86 -7.82
CA LEU A 2 -22.22 -5.03 -8.16
C LEU A 2 -22.88 -5.98 -9.17
N ARG A 3 -24.14 -5.72 -9.55
CA ARG A 3 -24.86 -6.40 -10.63
C ARG A 3 -25.03 -5.41 -11.77
N LEU A 4 -24.05 -5.34 -12.65
CA LEU A 4 -24.21 -4.71 -13.95
C LEU A 4 -24.88 -5.74 -14.87
N GLU A 5 -26.01 -5.41 -15.48
CA GLU A 5 -26.76 -6.30 -16.39
C GLU A 5 -25.93 -6.74 -17.60
N THR A 6 -24.86 -6.00 -17.91
CA THR A 6 -23.90 -6.32 -18.98
C THR A 6 -22.81 -7.32 -18.58
N ILE A 7 -22.75 -7.74 -17.31
CA ILE A 7 -21.78 -8.72 -16.82
C ILE A 7 -22.54 -10.01 -16.48
N ASN A 8 -22.53 -10.98 -17.40
CA ASN A 8 -23.30 -12.21 -17.24
C ASN A 8 -22.51 -13.30 -16.52
N ASN A 9 -21.19 -13.35 -16.70
CA ASN A 9 -20.32 -14.37 -16.11
C ASN A 9 -19.05 -13.76 -15.49
N ILE A 10 -18.17 -14.61 -14.96
CA ILE A 10 -16.91 -14.19 -14.31
C ILE A 10 -15.94 -13.62 -15.35
N GLY A 11 -15.88 -14.23 -16.53
CA GLY A 11 -15.04 -13.78 -17.66
C GLY A 11 -15.37 -12.35 -18.10
N ASP A 12 -16.65 -12.02 -18.22
CA ASP A 12 -17.13 -10.67 -18.55
C ASP A 12 -16.63 -9.64 -17.52
N ALA A 13 -16.68 -10.01 -16.23
CA ALA A 13 -16.23 -9.14 -15.16
C ALA A 13 -14.72 -8.88 -15.24
N ILE A 14 -13.92 -9.94 -15.45
CA ILE A 14 -12.47 -9.83 -15.61
C ILE A 14 -12.12 -8.98 -16.84
N ALA A 15 -12.75 -9.23 -17.98
CA ALA A 15 -12.50 -8.47 -19.20
C ALA A 15 -12.83 -6.98 -19.03
N LEU A 16 -13.98 -6.66 -18.44
CA LEU A 16 -14.40 -5.29 -18.18
C LEU A 16 -13.40 -4.55 -17.28
N TRP A 17 -13.02 -5.15 -16.15
CA TRP A 17 -12.10 -4.53 -15.21
C TRP A 17 -10.67 -4.44 -15.75
N SER A 18 -10.23 -5.41 -16.55
CA SER A 18 -8.93 -5.40 -17.21
C SER A 18 -8.78 -4.19 -18.15
N ASN A 19 -9.86 -3.87 -18.88
CA ASN A 19 -9.92 -2.71 -19.76
C ASN A 19 -10.03 -1.39 -18.99
N ARG A 20 -10.69 -1.41 -17.82
CA ARG A 20 -10.92 -0.20 -17.02
C ARG A 20 -9.72 0.19 -16.16
N PHE A 21 -8.95 -0.78 -15.68
CA PHE A 21 -7.76 -0.52 -14.88
C PHE A 21 -6.61 0.00 -15.75
N LYS A 22 -6.13 1.21 -15.43
CA LYS A 22 -5.05 1.87 -16.16
C LYS A 22 -3.66 1.53 -15.61
N THR A 23 -3.57 1.24 -14.31
CA THR A 23 -2.29 0.99 -13.64
C THR A 23 -1.96 -0.50 -13.62
N SER A 24 -0.67 -0.81 -13.65
CA SER A 24 -0.17 -2.19 -13.60
C SER A 24 -0.56 -2.90 -12.31
N GLU A 25 -0.60 -2.22 -11.16
CA GLU A 25 -0.92 -2.89 -9.88
C GLU A 25 -2.36 -3.40 -9.84
N LEU A 26 -3.32 -2.60 -10.30
CA LEU A 26 -4.72 -3.02 -10.34
C LEU A 26 -4.94 -4.17 -11.33
N LYS A 27 -4.17 -4.22 -12.42
CA LYS A 27 -4.17 -5.35 -13.35
C LYS A 27 -3.56 -6.61 -12.73
N ALA A 28 -2.49 -6.48 -11.94
CA ALA A 28 -1.89 -7.60 -11.22
C ALA A 28 -2.87 -8.21 -10.20
N ILE A 29 -3.58 -7.38 -9.42
CA ILE A 29 -4.64 -7.85 -8.51
C ILE A 29 -5.75 -8.57 -9.31
N LEU A 30 -6.14 -8.02 -10.45
CA LEU A 30 -7.14 -8.65 -11.31
C LEU A 30 -6.70 -10.03 -11.83
N GLN A 31 -5.41 -10.22 -12.12
CA GLN A 31 -4.84 -11.51 -12.54
C GLN A 31 -4.72 -12.51 -11.38
N LEU A 32 -4.57 -12.03 -10.15
CA LEU A 32 -4.58 -12.87 -8.96
C LEU A 32 -5.96 -13.50 -8.70
N ILE A 33 -7.05 -12.78 -8.98
CA ILE A 33 -8.42 -13.26 -8.72
C ILE A 33 -8.71 -14.62 -9.40
N PRO A 34 -8.42 -14.82 -10.71
CA PRO A 34 -8.51 -16.13 -11.34
C PRO A 34 -7.71 -17.23 -10.65
N GLN A 35 -6.51 -16.91 -10.16
CA GLN A 35 -5.66 -17.89 -9.47
C GLN A 35 -6.28 -18.30 -8.13
N LEU A 36 -6.89 -17.37 -7.39
CA LEU A 36 -7.65 -17.68 -6.17
C LEU A 36 -8.84 -18.62 -6.48
N PHE A 37 -9.48 -18.43 -7.63
CA PHE A 37 -10.61 -19.25 -8.07
C PHE A 37 -10.22 -20.64 -8.58
N SER A 38 -8.96 -20.86 -8.98
CA SER A 38 -8.49 -22.13 -9.56
C SER A 38 -8.76 -23.34 -8.66
N THR A 39 -8.77 -23.15 -7.35
CA THR A 39 -9.02 -24.20 -6.35
C THR A 39 -10.50 -24.57 -6.17
N HIS A 40 -11.41 -23.81 -6.79
CA HIS A 40 -12.86 -23.91 -6.58
C HIS A 40 -13.65 -24.46 -7.77
N LYS A 41 -12.97 -24.91 -8.85
CA LYS A 41 -13.58 -25.50 -10.06
C LYS A 41 -14.69 -24.63 -10.71
N LEU A 42 -14.54 -23.31 -10.66
CA LEU A 42 -15.50 -22.36 -11.26
C LEU A 42 -15.39 -22.35 -12.79
N ASN A 43 -16.52 -22.36 -13.48
CA ASN A 43 -16.62 -22.12 -14.91
C ASN A 43 -16.83 -20.61 -15.17
N PHE A 44 -15.83 -19.98 -15.78
CA PHE A 44 -15.82 -18.53 -15.94
C PHE A 44 -16.84 -18.02 -16.94
N SER A 45 -17.37 -18.91 -17.79
CA SER A 45 -18.42 -18.60 -18.76
C SER A 45 -19.83 -18.90 -18.23
N SER A 46 -19.96 -19.50 -17.03
CA SER A 46 -21.25 -19.84 -16.43
C SER A 46 -21.79 -18.66 -15.60
N PRO A 47 -23.02 -18.20 -15.87
CA PRO A 47 -23.70 -17.23 -15.01
C PRO A 47 -24.01 -17.75 -13.61
N GLN A 48 -24.19 -19.07 -13.46
CA GLN A 48 -24.53 -19.72 -12.20
C GLN A 48 -23.37 -19.66 -11.19
N ASP A 49 -22.13 -19.73 -11.68
CA ASP A 49 -20.93 -19.71 -10.85
C ASP A 49 -20.56 -18.31 -10.34
N LYS A 50 -21.21 -17.26 -10.87
CA LYS A 50 -20.95 -15.87 -10.51
C LYS A 50 -21.20 -15.60 -9.01
N GLU A 51 -22.30 -16.09 -8.47
CA GLU A 51 -22.65 -15.86 -7.06
C GLU A 51 -21.71 -16.62 -6.10
N LEU A 52 -21.28 -17.82 -6.50
CA LEU A 52 -20.26 -18.58 -5.78
C LEU A 52 -18.90 -17.85 -5.81
N ALA A 53 -18.49 -17.35 -6.98
CA ALA A 53 -17.26 -16.56 -7.14
C ALA A 53 -17.25 -15.29 -6.27
N LEU A 54 -18.38 -14.57 -6.21
CA LEU A 54 -18.54 -13.41 -5.33
C LEU A 54 -18.39 -13.78 -3.86
N SER A 55 -18.99 -14.90 -3.45
CA SER A 55 -18.88 -15.41 -2.08
C SER A 55 -17.44 -15.78 -1.71
N ILE A 56 -16.74 -16.48 -2.61
CA ILE A 56 -15.33 -16.85 -2.44
C ILE A 56 -14.45 -15.59 -2.33
N LEU A 57 -14.63 -14.63 -3.22
CA LEU A 57 -13.86 -13.38 -3.19
C LEU A 57 -14.12 -12.62 -1.88
N GLY A 58 -15.37 -12.56 -1.42
CA GLY A 58 -15.73 -11.99 -0.11
C GLY A 58 -15.00 -12.65 1.05
N ILE A 59 -14.88 -13.99 1.05
CA ILE A 59 -14.12 -14.74 2.07
C ILE A 59 -12.64 -14.34 2.05
N TYR A 60 -12.01 -14.25 0.88
CA TYR A 60 -10.61 -13.84 0.77
C TYR A 60 -10.40 -12.41 1.27
N ILE A 61 -11.21 -11.46 0.85
CA ILE A 61 -11.14 -10.07 1.32
C ILE A 61 -11.28 -10.02 2.85
N LYS A 62 -12.24 -10.78 3.42
CA LYS A 62 -12.43 -10.84 4.88
C LYS A 62 -11.23 -11.44 5.61
N ARG A 63 -10.59 -12.46 5.05
CA ARG A 63 -9.36 -13.05 5.61
C ARG A 63 -8.22 -12.04 5.58
N PHE A 64 -8.01 -11.33 4.47
CA PHE A 64 -6.98 -10.29 4.38
C PHE A 64 -7.21 -9.15 5.38
N GLU A 65 -8.44 -8.63 5.48
CA GLU A 65 -8.77 -7.62 6.49
C GLU A 65 -8.47 -8.11 7.91
N LEU A 66 -8.87 -9.34 8.24
CA LEU A 66 -8.64 -9.90 9.58
C LEU A 66 -7.15 -9.98 9.92
N ILE A 67 -6.30 -10.34 8.95
CA ILE A 67 -4.84 -10.38 9.12
C ILE A 67 -4.31 -8.96 9.37
N LEU A 68 -4.70 -7.98 8.55
CA LEU A 68 -4.28 -6.59 8.73
C LEU A 68 -4.67 -6.07 10.12
N ARG A 69 -5.95 -6.19 10.49
CA ARG A 69 -6.44 -5.70 11.78
C ARG A 69 -5.80 -6.36 12.98
N ARG A 70 -5.42 -7.64 12.88
CA ARG A 70 -4.68 -8.35 13.95
C ARG A 70 -3.23 -7.87 14.07
N LYS A 71 -2.58 -7.50 12.95
CA LYS A 71 -1.20 -7.00 12.96
C LYS A 71 -1.11 -5.55 13.45
N PHE A 72 -2.10 -4.72 13.12
CA PHE A 72 -2.11 -3.29 13.44
C PHE A 72 -3.08 -2.93 14.58
N ASN A 73 -3.21 -3.80 15.58
CA ASN A 73 -4.18 -3.62 16.69
C ASN A 73 -3.73 -2.63 17.79
N ASN A 74 -2.54 -2.06 17.65
CA ASN A 74 -1.85 -1.18 18.61
C ASN A 74 -1.99 0.31 18.28
N THR A 75 -3.01 0.73 17.52
CA THR A 75 -3.21 2.13 17.06
C THR A 75 -3.31 3.20 18.14
N ASN A 76 -3.59 2.82 19.40
CA ASN A 76 -3.60 3.75 20.54
C ASN A 76 -2.25 3.84 21.28
N ILE A 77 -1.26 3.05 20.85
CA ILE A 77 0.07 2.94 21.50
C ILE A 77 1.16 3.34 20.52
N ASP A 78 1.04 2.88 19.27
CA ASP A 78 2.00 3.13 18.19
C ASP A 78 1.54 4.33 17.36
N SER A 79 2.28 5.43 17.47
CA SER A 79 2.01 6.68 16.76
C SER A 79 2.13 6.57 15.23
N THR A 80 2.75 5.50 14.71
CA THR A 80 2.84 5.23 13.27
C THR A 80 1.64 4.45 12.74
N ALA A 81 0.89 3.79 13.62
CA ALA A 81 -0.21 2.92 13.24
C ALA A 81 -1.46 3.73 12.85
N CYS A 82 -1.91 3.55 11.61
CA CYS A 82 -3.05 4.27 11.07
C CYS A 82 -4.38 3.71 11.60
N ALA A 83 -5.27 4.57 12.08
CA ALA A 83 -6.61 4.19 12.54
C ALA A 83 -7.46 3.47 11.46
N ARG A 84 -7.15 3.66 10.17
CA ARG A 84 -7.80 2.91 9.07
C ARG A 84 -7.47 1.43 9.05
N ALA A 85 -6.31 1.04 9.59
CA ALA A 85 -5.87 -0.35 9.60
C ALA A 85 -6.75 -1.26 10.48
N ILE A 86 -7.56 -0.68 11.37
CA ILE A 86 -8.46 -1.42 12.27
C ILE A 86 -9.94 -1.32 11.89
N VAL A 87 -10.30 -0.67 10.78
CA VAL A 87 -11.69 -0.61 10.31
C VAL A 87 -12.16 -2.04 10.01
N PRO A 88 -13.22 -2.53 10.68
CA PRO A 88 -13.63 -3.92 10.54
C PRO A 88 -14.46 -4.12 9.27
N LEU A 89 -14.17 -5.17 8.51
CA LEU A 89 -15.02 -5.58 7.39
C LEU A 89 -16.15 -6.50 7.87
N ASN A 90 -17.32 -5.96 8.18
CA ASN A 90 -18.48 -6.78 8.58
C ASN A 90 -19.29 -7.16 7.35
N ILE A 91 -19.06 -8.36 6.81
CA ILE A 91 -19.81 -8.88 5.65
C ILE A 91 -20.75 -10.02 6.02
N ASP A 92 -21.97 -9.97 5.48
CA ASP A 92 -22.80 -11.15 5.28
C ASP A 92 -22.39 -11.80 3.95
N LEU A 93 -21.93 -13.06 3.98
CA LEU A 93 -21.52 -13.77 2.76
C LEU A 93 -22.69 -14.00 1.79
N LYS A 94 -23.94 -14.00 2.26
CA LYS A 94 -25.12 -14.11 1.39
C LYS A 94 -25.47 -12.79 0.70
N ASN A 95 -25.04 -11.66 1.27
CA ASN A 95 -25.21 -10.34 0.68
C ASN A 95 -24.02 -9.43 1.02
N PRO A 96 -22.85 -9.65 0.39
CA PRO A 96 -21.61 -8.97 0.78
C PRO A 96 -21.60 -7.49 0.38
N VAL A 97 -22.50 -7.06 -0.52
CA VAL A 97 -22.55 -5.72 -1.11
C VAL A 97 -22.65 -4.64 -0.04
N LEU A 98 -23.54 -4.81 0.93
CA LEU A 98 -23.79 -3.82 1.98
C LEU A 98 -22.55 -3.65 2.86
N GLY A 99 -21.98 -4.77 3.34
CA GLY A 99 -20.81 -4.78 4.19
C GLY A 99 -19.55 -4.24 3.51
N LEU A 100 -19.34 -4.60 2.23
CA LEU A 100 -18.23 -4.07 1.43
C LEU A 100 -18.36 -2.56 1.22
N LYS A 101 -19.57 -2.07 0.94
CA LYS A 101 -19.83 -0.63 0.80
C LYS A 101 -19.56 0.10 2.12
N GLN A 102 -20.12 -0.39 3.22
CA GLN A 102 -19.91 0.19 4.54
C GLN A 102 -18.42 0.26 4.89
N PHE A 103 -17.70 -0.84 4.68
CA PHE A 103 -16.25 -0.86 4.90
C PHE A 103 -15.52 0.17 4.03
N ALA A 104 -15.86 0.29 2.74
CA ALA A 104 -15.24 1.27 1.85
C ALA A 104 -15.53 2.71 2.28
N ASP A 105 -16.77 3.00 2.73
CA ASP A 105 -17.17 4.31 3.23
C ASP A 105 -16.41 4.66 4.53
N GLU A 106 -16.33 3.72 5.47
CA GLU A 106 -15.60 3.90 6.74
C GLU A 106 -14.08 3.99 6.56
N PHE A 107 -13.50 3.12 5.74
CA PHE A 107 -12.07 3.17 5.38
C PHE A 107 -11.73 4.47 4.63
N GLY A 108 -12.67 4.94 3.81
CA GLY A 108 -12.60 6.20 3.07
C GLY A 108 -12.74 7.46 3.93
N ASP A 109 -13.20 7.37 5.17
CA ASP A 109 -13.37 8.51 6.06
C ASP A 109 -12.02 9.08 6.53
N VAL A 110 -11.49 10.01 5.73
CA VAL A 110 -10.23 10.71 6.01
C VAL A 110 -10.36 11.57 7.27
N LYS A 111 -11.53 12.16 7.53
CA LYS A 111 -11.73 13.10 8.64
C LYS A 111 -11.63 12.38 9.98
N THR A 112 -12.37 11.28 10.13
CA THR A 112 -12.31 10.46 11.35
C THR A 112 -10.96 9.78 11.52
N CYS A 113 -10.31 9.37 10.42
CA CYS A 113 -8.94 8.86 10.50
C CYS A 113 -7.97 9.93 11.03
N HIS A 114 -8.06 11.15 10.52
CA HIS A 114 -7.14 12.23 10.90
C HIS A 114 -7.30 12.64 12.36
N SER A 115 -8.53 12.70 12.89
CA SER A 115 -8.76 13.05 14.30
C SER A 115 -8.19 12.04 15.31
N LYS A 116 -7.86 10.83 14.85
CA LYS A 116 -7.23 9.76 15.64
C LYS A 116 -5.75 9.54 15.29
N CYS A 117 -5.22 10.31 14.33
CA CYS A 117 -3.86 10.12 13.86
C CYS A 117 -2.86 10.79 14.83
N GLN A 118 -1.77 10.11 15.13
CA GLN A 118 -0.71 10.59 16.04
C GLN A 118 0.67 10.64 15.36
N ILE A 119 0.70 10.59 14.03
CA ILE A 119 1.95 10.56 13.26
C ILE A 119 2.80 11.82 13.46
N ASP A 120 2.17 12.93 13.86
CA ASP A 120 2.87 14.16 14.23
C ASP A 120 3.74 13.97 15.48
N GLN A 121 3.33 13.15 16.45
CA GLN A 121 4.17 12.83 17.61
C GLN A 121 5.45 12.10 17.18
N PHE A 122 5.31 11.11 16.30
CA PHE A 122 6.44 10.38 15.74
C PHE A 122 7.39 11.30 14.98
N LEU A 123 6.86 12.14 14.08
CA LEU A 123 7.67 12.96 13.18
C LEU A 123 8.24 14.21 13.87
N LEU A 124 7.41 14.95 14.61
CA LEU A 124 7.76 16.28 15.12
C LEU A 124 8.30 16.28 16.55
N ALA A 125 8.02 15.24 17.34
CA ALA A 125 8.51 15.12 18.71
C ALA A 125 9.63 14.08 18.82
N GLN A 126 9.45 12.88 18.28
CA GLN A 126 10.41 11.79 18.44
C GLN A 126 11.60 11.87 17.47
N TYR A 127 11.34 12.06 16.17
CA TYR A 127 12.36 11.99 15.11
C TYR A 127 12.63 13.32 14.40
N ARG A 128 12.41 14.44 15.10
CA ARG A 128 12.53 15.77 14.50
C ARG A 128 13.92 16.01 13.89
N ASP A 129 14.97 15.69 14.64
CA ASP A 129 16.35 15.97 14.25
C ASP A 129 16.77 15.14 13.03
N GLU A 130 16.35 13.86 12.97
CA GLU A 130 16.55 13.00 11.82
C GLU A 130 15.83 13.52 10.58
N ILE A 131 14.61 14.03 10.75
CA ILE A 131 13.85 14.62 9.63
C ILE A 131 14.52 15.90 9.14
N GLU A 132 14.97 16.78 10.04
CA GLU A 132 15.72 17.98 9.68
C GLU A 132 16.98 17.62 8.87
N ARG A 133 17.69 16.56 9.27
CA ARG A 133 18.85 16.04 8.54
C ARG A 133 18.49 15.48 7.16
N ILE A 134 17.41 14.69 7.05
CA ILE A 134 16.89 14.19 5.77
C ILE A 134 16.58 15.36 4.82
N VAL A 135 15.92 16.40 5.32
CA VAL A 135 15.58 17.59 4.54
C VAL A 135 16.85 18.32 4.09
N GLN A 136 17.84 18.48 4.96
CA GLN A 136 19.12 19.11 4.63
C GLN A 136 19.86 18.37 3.52
N ILE A 137 20.01 17.05 3.64
CA ILE A 137 20.68 16.23 2.61
C ILE A 137 19.98 16.36 1.25
N ALA A 138 18.65 16.35 1.24
CA ALA A 138 17.88 16.47 0.00
C ALA A 138 18.14 17.78 -0.76
N THR A 139 18.50 18.87 -0.07
CA THR A 139 18.83 20.15 -0.73
C THR A 139 20.13 20.11 -1.53
N GLN A 140 21.01 19.16 -1.24
CA GLN A 140 22.34 19.06 -1.85
C GLN A 140 22.38 18.05 -3.01
N LEU A 141 21.33 17.24 -3.17
CA LEU A 141 21.28 16.20 -4.19
C LEU A 141 20.81 16.74 -5.55
N PRO A 142 21.40 16.26 -6.66
CA PRO A 142 20.91 16.58 -8.00
C PRO A 142 19.52 15.99 -8.20
N LYS A 143 18.66 16.65 -8.98
CA LYS A 143 17.33 16.13 -9.34
C LYS A 143 17.44 15.18 -10.53
N ASN A 144 17.51 13.88 -10.28
CA ASN A 144 17.56 12.84 -11.31
C ASN A 144 16.66 11.64 -10.94
N THR A 145 16.62 10.60 -11.76
CA THR A 145 15.77 9.42 -11.54
C THR A 145 16.09 8.65 -10.26
N ASN A 146 17.35 8.67 -9.80
CA ASN A 146 17.79 7.93 -8.61
C ASN A 146 17.41 8.65 -7.32
N THR A 147 17.48 9.99 -7.33
CA THR A 147 17.23 10.82 -6.13
C THR A 147 15.79 11.33 -6.03
N ARG A 148 15.00 11.29 -7.11
CA ARG A 148 13.66 11.90 -7.18
C ARG A 148 12.73 11.41 -6.07
N GLY A 149 12.72 10.10 -5.79
CA GLY A 149 11.87 9.51 -4.74
C GLY A 149 12.19 10.10 -3.37
N PHE A 150 13.47 10.05 -2.99
CA PHE A 150 13.96 10.65 -1.75
C PHE A 150 13.66 12.16 -1.65
N ILE A 151 13.95 12.92 -2.70
CA ILE A 151 13.70 14.38 -2.71
C ILE A 151 12.21 14.68 -2.53
N ASN A 152 11.32 13.89 -3.15
CA ASN A 152 9.87 14.07 -2.97
C ASN A 152 9.43 13.80 -1.53
N ILE A 153 9.96 12.76 -0.90
CA ILE A 153 9.71 12.44 0.51
C ILE A 153 10.20 13.62 1.39
N ALA A 154 11.45 14.04 1.21
CA ALA A 154 12.05 15.14 1.96
C ALA A 154 11.27 16.46 1.80
N ASN A 155 10.74 16.77 0.62
CA ASN A 155 9.90 17.96 0.43
C ASN A 155 8.58 17.88 1.21
N ASN A 156 7.97 16.70 1.31
CA ASN A 156 6.76 16.52 2.14
C ASN A 156 7.09 16.64 3.63
N LEU A 157 8.22 16.10 4.07
CA LEU A 157 8.70 16.24 5.44
C LEU A 157 9.03 17.70 5.79
N LYS A 158 9.67 18.44 4.89
CA LYS A 158 9.95 19.88 5.04
C LYS A 158 8.67 20.67 5.28
N GLU A 159 7.61 20.36 4.54
CA GLU A 159 6.31 21.00 4.71
C GLU A 159 5.68 20.69 6.08
N ILE A 160 5.86 19.46 6.57
CA ILE A 160 5.43 19.04 7.92
C ILE A 160 6.22 19.80 8.99
N LEU A 161 7.54 19.93 8.85
CA LEU A 161 8.36 20.72 9.78
C LEU A 161 7.92 22.19 9.82
N ALA A 162 7.60 22.78 8.66
CA ALA A 162 7.20 24.18 8.56
C ALA A 162 5.80 24.46 9.11
N THR A 163 4.85 23.55 8.87
CA THR A 163 3.42 23.77 9.20
C THR A 163 3.00 23.08 10.50
N GLY A 164 3.80 22.15 11.01
CA GLY A 164 3.47 21.33 12.17
C GLY A 164 2.37 20.30 11.90
N ALA A 165 1.67 19.89 12.96
CA ALA A 165 0.68 18.81 12.94
C ALA A 165 -0.46 19.01 11.91
N ALA A 166 -0.79 20.26 11.56
CA ALA A 166 -1.81 20.56 10.55
C ALA A 166 -1.44 20.07 9.13
N ALA A 167 -0.15 19.84 8.85
CA ALA A 167 0.29 19.22 7.61
C ALA A 167 0.24 17.68 7.64
N CYS A 168 0.01 17.03 8.79
CA CYS A 168 -0.07 15.58 8.88
C CYS A 168 -1.45 15.07 8.44
N ASN A 169 -1.66 14.90 7.12
CA ASN A 169 -2.90 14.34 6.56
C ASN A 169 -2.63 13.07 5.73
N CYS A 170 -3.67 12.27 5.49
CA CYS A 170 -3.52 10.97 4.82
C CYS A 170 -2.84 11.06 3.44
N LYS A 171 -3.08 12.13 2.68
CA LYS A 171 -2.44 12.35 1.37
C LYS A 171 -0.93 12.59 1.49
N ARG A 172 -0.49 13.18 2.59
CA ARG A 172 0.93 13.39 2.87
C ARG A 172 1.55 12.16 3.53
N CYS A 173 0.84 11.46 4.41
CA CYS A 173 1.27 10.17 4.98
C CYS A 173 1.63 9.15 3.90
N GLU A 174 0.81 9.03 2.85
CA GLU A 174 1.07 8.17 1.68
C GLU A 174 2.43 8.47 1.02
N LYS A 175 2.87 9.73 1.04
CA LYS A 175 4.09 10.19 0.38
C LYS A 175 5.35 10.10 1.25
N ILE A 176 5.21 9.78 2.52
CA ILE A 176 6.33 9.71 3.48
C ILE A 176 6.48 8.31 4.09
N GLY A 177 5.74 7.32 3.58
CA GLY A 177 5.75 5.94 4.10
C GLY A 177 7.15 5.38 4.26
N ASP A 178 8.00 5.50 3.24
CA ASP A 178 9.39 5.03 3.28
C ASP A 178 10.21 5.68 4.41
N ALA A 179 10.01 6.98 4.67
CA ALA A 179 10.70 7.65 5.76
C ALA A 179 10.23 7.14 7.12
N VAL A 180 8.92 6.91 7.28
CA VAL A 180 8.37 6.32 8.51
C VAL A 180 8.95 4.92 8.73
N ILE A 181 8.96 4.08 7.70
CA ILE A 181 9.55 2.73 7.76
C ILE A 181 11.03 2.80 8.15
N ALA A 182 11.82 3.66 7.49
CA ALA A 182 13.24 3.79 7.78
C ALA A 182 13.51 4.27 9.22
N LEU A 183 12.70 5.21 9.72
CA LEU A 183 12.83 5.75 11.07
C LEU A 183 12.43 4.72 12.14
N ASP A 184 11.30 4.03 11.92
CA ASP A 184 10.69 3.09 12.86
C ASP A 184 11.42 1.74 12.93
N THR A 185 12.13 1.36 11.86
CA THR A 185 12.91 0.12 11.84
C THR A 185 13.99 0.15 12.94
N PRO A 186 14.11 -0.90 13.78
CA PRO A 186 15.16 -0.97 14.78
C PRO A 186 16.57 -0.91 14.19
N ARG A 187 17.46 -0.11 14.81
CA ARG A 187 18.84 0.08 14.32
C ARG A 187 19.71 -1.18 14.39
N ASN A 188 19.29 -2.20 15.17
CA ASN A 188 19.94 -3.52 15.22
C ASN A 188 19.40 -4.50 14.17
N MET A 189 18.50 -4.07 13.30
CA MET A 189 17.99 -4.83 12.15
C MET A 189 18.43 -4.18 10.83
N GLN A 190 18.39 -4.96 9.75
CA GLN A 190 18.63 -4.48 8.39
C GLN A 190 17.31 -4.31 7.65
N LEU A 191 17.15 -3.16 6.99
CA LEU A 191 16.00 -2.88 6.13
C LEU A 191 16.28 -3.38 4.71
N GLU A 192 15.50 -4.35 4.26
CA GLU A 192 15.59 -4.89 2.89
C GLU A 192 14.54 -4.21 1.98
N HIS A 193 14.97 -3.67 0.84
CA HIS A 193 14.07 -2.90 -0.05
C HIS A 193 14.46 -3.03 -1.52
N THR A 194 13.56 -2.62 -2.42
CA THR A 194 13.83 -2.44 -3.86
C THR A 194 13.83 -0.97 -4.27
N ASP A 195 13.25 -0.08 -3.46
CA ASP A 195 13.09 1.33 -3.79
C ASP A 195 14.37 2.15 -3.62
N ASN A 196 14.62 3.05 -4.57
CA ASN A 196 15.79 3.95 -4.56
C ASN A 196 15.75 5.00 -3.44
N SER A 197 14.58 5.28 -2.85
CA SER A 197 14.44 6.27 -1.77
C SER A 197 15.27 5.90 -0.54
N PHE A 198 15.32 4.62 -0.19
CA PHE A 198 16.05 4.11 0.97
C PHE A 198 17.58 4.24 0.83
N ASP A 199 18.12 4.29 -0.40
CA ASP A 199 19.55 4.54 -0.64
C ASP A 199 20.02 5.90 -0.10
N TYR A 200 19.08 6.81 0.18
CA TYR A 200 19.35 8.13 0.72
C TYR A 200 18.73 8.34 2.12
N LEU A 201 17.56 7.72 2.40
CA LEU A 201 16.95 7.77 3.73
C LEU A 201 17.83 7.06 4.77
N CYS A 202 18.22 5.83 4.49
CA CYS A 202 18.87 4.97 5.48
C CYS A 202 20.25 5.51 5.91
N PRO A 203 21.14 5.93 4.99
CA PRO A 203 22.40 6.54 5.38
C PRO A 203 22.24 7.83 6.21
N ALA A 204 21.21 8.64 5.95
CA ALA A 204 20.98 9.89 6.69
C ALA A 204 20.77 9.65 8.19
N ILE A 205 20.16 8.52 8.55
CA ILE A 205 19.76 8.18 9.93
C ILE A 205 20.54 7.00 10.50
N ASN A 206 21.63 6.58 9.83
CA ASN A 206 22.43 5.41 10.16
C ASN A 206 21.61 4.12 10.31
N GLN A 207 20.59 3.94 9.48
CA GLN A 207 19.82 2.70 9.42
C GLN A 207 20.53 1.70 8.50
N PRO A 208 20.88 0.49 8.97
CA PRO A 208 21.38 -0.56 8.09
C PRO A 208 20.33 -0.92 7.04
N HIS A 209 20.74 -1.04 5.77
CA HIS A 209 19.85 -1.40 4.67
C HIS A 209 20.54 -2.25 3.61
N TYR A 210 19.74 -2.98 2.84
CA TYR A 210 20.16 -3.75 1.67
C TYR A 210 19.16 -3.58 0.54
N LYS A 211 19.66 -3.24 -0.65
CA LYS A 211 18.85 -3.05 -1.85
C LYS A 211 18.88 -4.29 -2.73
N HIS A 212 17.70 -4.86 -2.94
CA HIS A 212 17.45 -5.93 -3.90
C HIS A 212 17.28 -5.38 -5.33
N PRO A 213 17.64 -6.15 -6.36
CA PRO A 213 17.32 -5.80 -7.74
C PRO A 213 15.82 -5.60 -7.95
N SER A 214 15.44 -4.64 -8.78
CA SER A 214 14.03 -4.48 -9.16
C SER A 214 13.55 -5.65 -10.02
N GLU A 215 12.25 -5.95 -10.00
CA GLU A 215 11.65 -6.99 -10.85
C GLU A 215 12.02 -6.81 -12.33
N ASN A 216 11.94 -5.59 -12.85
CA ASN A 216 12.35 -5.27 -14.22
C ASN A 216 13.82 -5.61 -14.49
N GLN A 217 14.69 -5.38 -13.53
CA GLN A 217 16.11 -5.70 -13.66
C GLN A 217 16.34 -7.21 -13.66
N ILE A 218 15.61 -7.97 -12.84
CA ILE A 218 15.65 -9.44 -12.84
C ILE A 218 15.17 -9.98 -14.19
N VAL A 219 14.03 -9.49 -14.69
CA VAL A 219 13.47 -9.93 -15.97
C VAL A 219 14.40 -9.59 -17.14
N MET A 220 15.00 -8.40 -17.16
CA MET A 220 15.97 -8.02 -18.18
C MET A 220 17.22 -8.91 -18.13
N ASN A 221 17.73 -9.23 -16.94
CA ASN A 221 18.90 -10.10 -16.81
C ASN A 221 18.63 -11.52 -17.33
N LEU A 222 17.47 -12.11 -17.01
CA LEU A 222 17.06 -13.41 -17.55
C LEU A 222 16.93 -13.36 -19.09
N SER A 223 16.42 -12.27 -19.63
CA SER A 223 16.28 -12.07 -21.08
C SER A 223 17.63 -12.01 -21.80
N ILE A 224 18.68 -11.52 -21.13
CA ILE A 224 20.04 -11.46 -21.67
C ILE A 224 20.66 -12.86 -21.65
N GLU A 225 20.52 -13.60 -20.56
CA GLU A 225 21.02 -14.99 -20.45
C GLU A 225 20.36 -15.93 -21.48
N ASP A 226 19.05 -15.80 -21.72
CA ASP A 226 18.34 -16.58 -22.76
C ASP A 226 18.69 -16.16 -24.20
N SER A 227 19.32 -14.99 -24.39
CA SER A 227 19.76 -14.51 -25.71
C SER A 227 21.21 -14.88 -26.05
N GLU A 228 21.96 -15.36 -25.06
CA GLU A 228 23.34 -15.84 -25.21
C GLU A 228 23.44 -17.38 -25.27
N SER A 229 22.29 -18.08 -25.22
CA SER A 229 22.14 -19.54 -25.41
C SER A 229 21.56 -19.90 -26.77
#